data_AF-A0A6B2XKA1-F1
#
_entry.id   AF-A0A6B2XKA1-F1
#
_cell.length_a   1.000
_cell.length_b   1.000
_cell.length_c   1.000
_cell.angle_alpha   90.00
_cell.angle_beta   90.00
_cell.angle_gamma   90.00
#
_symmetry.space_group_name_H-M   'P 1'
#
loop_
_entity.id
_entity.type
_entity.pdbx_description
1 polymer ?
#
loop_
_entity_poly.entity_id
_entity_poly.type
_entity_poly.pdbx_seq_one_letter_code
_entity_poly.pdbx_strand_id
1 'polypeptide(L)'
;LNHMAGADQGGGTGVAGSSYGVETYPGLYGPNDFNDCKENIGNRYGDRYVVQNCRLVSLQDLRTGSEYVRGKIAGYLNDLLALGVAGFRIDAAKHIPAADLAAIKGKLTNPDVFWVHEVIGASGEPIQPSEYLGSGDSHEFFYAR
;
A
#
# COMPACT_ATOMS: atom_id res chain seq x y z
N LEU A 1 1.09 -3.57 -0.97
CA LEU A 1 1.14 -2.37 -1.88
C LEU A 1 1.71 -1.16 -1.16
N ASN A 2 1.36 -0.95 0.10
CA ASN A 2 1.78 0.21 0.88
C ASN A 2 3.29 0.31 1.11
N HIS A 3 3.92 -0.81 1.46
CA HIS A 3 5.28 -0.81 2.00
C HIS A 3 6.13 -1.97 1.47
N MET A 4 7.42 -1.88 1.75
CA MET A 4 8.40 -2.96 1.61
C MET A 4 8.84 -3.47 3.01
N ALA A 5 9.97 -4.16 3.10
CA ALA A 5 10.46 -4.72 4.36
C ALA A 5 10.75 -3.65 5.43
N GLY A 6 10.77 -4.06 6.71
CA GLY A 6 11.10 -3.19 7.83
C GLY A 6 12.50 -2.57 7.72
N ALA A 7 12.60 -1.25 7.92
CA ALA A 7 13.88 -0.55 7.93
C ALA A 7 14.76 -0.94 9.13
N ASP A 8 14.13 -1.37 10.22
CA ASP A 8 14.75 -1.90 11.44
C ASP A 8 15.54 -3.19 11.21
N GLN A 9 15.28 -3.90 10.12
CA GLN A 9 16.04 -5.09 9.71
C GLN A 9 17.35 -4.74 8.99
N GLY A 10 17.52 -3.49 8.51
CA GLY A 10 18.69 -3.01 7.77
C GLY A 10 18.84 -3.57 6.35
N GLY A 11 18.64 -4.87 6.16
CA GLY A 11 18.69 -5.55 4.88
C GLY A 11 18.71 -7.07 5.03
N GLY A 12 18.73 -7.78 3.90
CA GLY A 12 18.77 -9.24 3.89
C GLY A 12 18.55 -9.82 2.52
N THR A 13 18.20 -11.11 2.50
CA THR A 13 17.86 -11.86 1.30
C THR A 13 16.40 -12.29 1.41
N GLY A 14 15.59 -11.92 0.42
CA GLY A 14 14.19 -12.32 0.32
C GLY A 14 14.02 -13.80 0.00
N VAL A 15 12.80 -14.29 0.12
CA VAL A 15 12.47 -15.73 0.01
C VAL A 15 12.83 -16.35 -1.35
N ALA A 16 12.92 -15.54 -2.40
CA ALA A 16 13.30 -15.95 -3.76
C ALA A 16 14.76 -15.57 -4.13
N GLY A 17 15.60 -15.24 -3.16
CA GLY A 17 17.03 -14.98 -3.36
C GLY A 17 17.42 -13.54 -3.71
N SER A 18 16.46 -12.63 -3.88
CA SER A 18 16.74 -11.20 -4.13
C SER A 18 17.26 -10.52 -2.86
N SER A 19 18.31 -9.71 -2.96
CA SER A 19 18.74 -8.87 -1.84
C SER A 19 17.82 -7.67 -1.63
N TYR A 20 17.77 -7.17 -0.39
CA TYR A 20 17.11 -5.92 -0.04
C TYR A 20 17.88 -5.19 1.07
N GLY A 21 17.65 -3.89 1.18
CA GLY A 21 18.21 -3.01 2.20
C GLY A 21 17.26 -1.89 2.57
N VAL A 22 17.73 -0.94 3.37
CA VAL A 22 16.99 0.31 3.62
C VAL A 22 16.91 1.10 2.31
N GLU A 23 15.68 1.20 1.80
CA GLU A 23 15.23 1.88 0.59
C GLU A 23 16.00 1.47 -0.66
N THR A 24 16.52 0.25 -0.64
CA THR A 24 17.35 -0.32 -1.69
C THR A 24 16.83 -1.71 -2.01
N TYR A 25 16.10 -1.83 -3.11
CA TYR A 25 15.54 -3.08 -3.63
C TYR A 25 16.02 -3.24 -5.06
N PRO A 26 17.24 -3.79 -5.28
CA PRO A 26 17.90 -3.81 -6.57
C PRO A 26 17.01 -4.35 -7.70
N GLY A 27 16.91 -3.59 -8.79
CA GLY A 27 16.05 -3.92 -9.94
C GLY A 27 14.57 -3.57 -9.78
N LEU A 28 14.14 -3.09 -8.60
CA LEU A 28 12.75 -2.77 -8.31
C LEU A 28 12.56 -1.32 -7.84
N TYR A 29 13.08 -0.98 -6.66
CA TYR A 29 12.90 0.34 -6.02
C TYR A 29 14.20 0.87 -5.43
N GLY A 30 14.36 2.19 -5.48
CA GLY A 30 15.44 2.93 -4.82
C GLY A 30 14.92 4.03 -3.89
N PRO A 31 15.80 4.84 -3.28
CA PRO A 31 15.41 5.81 -2.25
C PRO A 31 14.33 6.83 -2.67
N ASN A 32 14.28 7.17 -3.96
CA ASN A 32 13.29 8.12 -4.50
C ASN A 32 11.87 7.54 -4.62
N ASP A 33 11.72 6.24 -4.41
CA ASP A 33 10.44 5.52 -4.52
C ASP A 33 9.73 5.38 -3.18
N PHE A 34 10.29 5.92 -2.09
CA PHE A 34 9.73 5.88 -0.74
C PHE A 34 9.32 7.27 -0.26
N ASN A 35 8.29 7.36 0.58
CA ASN A 35 7.82 8.63 1.15
C ASN A 35 8.87 9.27 2.07
N ASP A 36 8.92 10.60 2.10
CA ASP A 36 9.99 11.33 2.81
C ASP A 36 9.93 11.17 4.34
N CYS A 37 8.73 10.96 4.91
CA CYS A 37 8.58 10.72 6.34
C CYS A 37 9.06 9.31 6.71
N LYS A 38 10.24 9.22 7.34
CA LYS A 38 10.85 7.96 7.76
C LYS A 38 10.53 7.56 9.21
N GLU A 39 9.77 8.41 9.91
CA GLU A 39 9.32 8.16 11.27
C GLU A 39 8.22 7.10 11.33
N ASN A 40 8.06 6.46 12.49
CA ASN A 40 6.92 5.60 12.75
C ASN A 40 5.66 6.42 13.02
N ILE A 41 4.52 5.96 12.52
CA ILE A 41 3.19 6.55 12.80
C ILE A 41 2.98 6.66 14.32
N GLY A 42 3.34 5.60 15.06
CA GLY A 42 3.17 5.56 16.51
C GLY A 42 1.70 5.67 16.91
N ASN A 43 1.38 6.59 17.80
CA ASN A 43 0.00 6.89 18.22
C ASN A 43 -0.66 8.04 17.44
N ARG A 44 0.00 8.58 16.41
CA ARG A 44 -0.44 9.77 15.66
C ARG A 44 -1.47 9.47 14.58
N TYR A 45 -2.44 8.60 14.88
CA TYR A 45 -3.49 8.20 13.94
C TYR A 45 -4.53 9.30 13.67
N GLY A 46 -4.54 10.37 14.47
CA GLY A 46 -5.35 11.57 14.21
C GLY A 46 -4.82 12.45 13.09
N ASP A 47 -3.62 12.20 12.56
CA ASP A 47 -3.00 12.98 11.48
C ASP A 47 -2.97 12.16 10.18
N ARG A 48 -3.78 12.58 9.19
CA ARG A 48 -3.87 11.92 7.88
C ARG A 48 -2.51 11.86 7.18
N TYR A 49 -1.74 12.95 7.21
CA TYR A 49 -0.46 12.99 6.51
C TYR A 49 0.48 11.95 7.11
N VAL A 50 0.53 11.86 8.44
CA VAL A 50 1.34 10.85 9.14
C VAL A 50 0.88 9.44 8.81
N VAL A 51 -0.42 9.16 8.86
CA VAL A 51 -0.95 7.81 8.60
C VAL A 51 -0.67 7.33 7.16
N GLN A 52 -0.67 8.24 6.19
CA GLN A 52 -0.56 7.91 4.76
C GLN A 52 0.83 8.13 4.13
N ASN A 53 1.81 8.67 4.87
CA ASN A 53 3.14 8.96 4.33
C ASN A 53 4.30 8.58 5.26
N CYS A 54 4.02 8.16 6.50
CA CYS A 54 5.03 7.72 7.45
C CYS A 54 4.99 6.19 7.64
N ARG A 55 6.02 5.63 8.27
CA ARG A 55 6.19 4.17 8.36
C ARG A 55 5.19 3.54 9.34
N LEU A 56 4.43 2.57 8.85
CA LEU A 56 3.66 1.65 9.68
C LEU A 56 4.62 0.66 10.33
N VAL A 57 4.91 0.83 11.63
CA VAL A 57 5.82 -0.05 12.40
C VAL A 57 7.16 -0.37 11.71
N SER A 58 7.86 0.68 11.29
CA SER A 58 9.17 0.65 10.61
C SER A 58 9.14 0.12 9.17
N LEU A 59 7.99 -0.27 8.64
CA LEU A 59 7.85 -0.73 7.26
C LEU A 59 8.13 0.43 6.30
N GLN A 60 9.00 0.19 5.32
CA GLN A 60 9.47 1.22 4.39
C GLN A 60 8.35 1.60 3.43
N ASP A 61 7.83 2.81 3.60
CA ASP A 61 6.59 3.30 2.99
C ASP A 61 6.79 3.77 1.54
N LEU A 62 6.09 3.14 0.59
CA LEU A 62 6.23 3.43 -0.84
C LEU A 62 5.51 4.73 -1.20
N ARG A 63 6.13 5.52 -2.08
CA ARG A 63 5.57 6.75 -2.63
C ARG A 63 4.55 6.44 -3.72
N THR A 64 3.35 6.02 -3.33
CA THR A 64 2.27 5.66 -4.27
C THR A 64 1.75 6.84 -5.09
N GLY A 65 2.14 8.08 -4.77
CA GLY A 65 1.91 9.25 -5.61
C GLY A 65 2.80 9.30 -6.87
N SER A 66 3.88 8.52 -6.90
CA SER A 66 4.82 8.44 -8.03
C SER A 66 4.28 7.56 -9.16
N GLU A 67 4.33 8.08 -10.39
CA GLU A 67 3.96 7.30 -11.59
C GLU A 67 4.80 6.03 -11.75
N TYR A 68 6.09 6.07 -11.41
CA TYR A 68 6.96 4.90 -11.46
C TYR A 68 6.50 3.81 -10.48
N VAL A 69 6.20 4.18 -9.23
CA VAL A 69 5.72 3.24 -8.20
C VAL A 69 4.37 2.66 -8.59
N ARG A 70 3.43 3.50 -9.05
CA ARG A 70 2.11 3.03 -9.54
C ARG A 70 2.27 2.05 -10.70
N GLY A 71 3.16 2.35 -11.65
CA GLY A 71 3.45 1.47 -12.79
C GLY A 71 4.02 0.12 -12.37
N LYS A 72 4.97 0.08 -11.44
CA LYS A 72 5.52 -1.17 -10.90
C LYS A 72 4.48 -2.02 -10.19
N ILE A 73 3.65 -1.40 -9.35
CA ILE A 73 2.56 -2.09 -8.65
C ILE A 73 1.55 -2.64 -9.66
N ALA A 74 1.08 -1.82 -10.61
CA ALA A 74 0.10 -2.25 -11.60
C ALA A 74 0.64 -3.37 -12.50
N GLY A 75 1.92 -3.31 -12.88
CA GLY A 75 2.59 -4.39 -13.62
C GLY A 75 2.51 -5.73 -12.89
N TYR A 76 2.88 -5.74 -11.60
CA TYR A 76 2.79 -6.94 -10.77
C TYR A 76 1.36 -7.49 -10.65
N LEU A 77 0.37 -6.61 -10.44
CA LEU A 77 -1.03 -7.02 -10.35
C LEU A 77 -1.56 -7.54 -11.70
N ASN A 78 -1.14 -6.95 -12.82
CA ASN A 78 -1.48 -7.44 -14.16
C ASN A 78 -0.85 -8.79 -14.47
N ASP A 79 0.37 -9.04 -14.01
CA ASP A 79 1.00 -10.36 -14.13
C ASP A 79 0.18 -11.42 -13.35
N LEU A 80 -0.29 -11.09 -12.15
CA LEU A 80 -1.18 -11.97 -11.38
C LEU A 80 -2.53 -12.20 -12.07
N LEU A 81 -3.12 -11.16 -12.67
CA LEU A 81 -4.34 -11.27 -13.47
C LEU A 81 -4.13 -12.20 -14.67
N ALA A 82 -2.99 -12.09 -15.37
CA ALA A 82 -2.65 -12.95 -16.50
C ALA A 82 -2.49 -14.43 -16.10
N LEU A 83 -2.12 -14.69 -14.83
CA LEU A 83 -2.09 -16.04 -14.24
C LEU A 83 -3.47 -16.55 -13.77
N GLY A 84 -4.53 -15.73 -13.88
CA GLY A 84 -5.90 -16.11 -13.55
C GLY A 84 -6.39 -15.71 -12.16
N VAL A 85 -5.67 -14.83 -11.44
CA VAL A 85 -6.17 -14.26 -10.18
C VAL A 85 -7.46 -13.48 -10.43
N ALA A 86 -8.51 -13.78 -9.65
CA ALA A 86 -9.84 -13.19 -9.82
C ALA A 86 -10.05 -11.87 -9.05
N GLY A 87 -9.18 -11.56 -8.10
CA GLY A 87 -9.37 -10.44 -7.19
C GLY A 87 -8.20 -10.16 -6.26
N PHE A 88 -8.21 -8.96 -5.66
CA PHE A 88 -7.19 -8.51 -4.72
C PHE A 88 -7.82 -7.95 -3.44
N ARG A 89 -7.34 -8.46 -2.30
CA ARG A 89 -7.50 -7.82 -0.98
C ARG A 89 -6.30 -6.91 -0.76
N ILE A 90 -6.55 -5.62 -0.66
CA ILE A 90 -5.52 -4.60 -0.53
C ILE A 90 -5.17 -4.41 0.94
N ASP A 91 -4.03 -4.98 1.30
CA ASP A 91 -3.41 -4.83 2.61
C ASP A 91 -3.11 -3.36 2.95
N ALA A 92 -3.36 -2.99 4.20
CA ALA A 92 -3.04 -1.68 4.76
C ALA A 92 -3.55 -0.51 3.90
N ALA A 93 -4.71 -0.66 3.24
CA ALA A 93 -5.24 0.33 2.30
C ALA A 93 -5.44 1.71 2.93
N LYS A 94 -5.76 1.76 4.24
CA LYS A 94 -5.84 3.00 5.03
C LYS A 94 -4.58 3.87 4.95
N HIS A 95 -3.41 3.24 4.85
CA HIS A 95 -2.11 3.88 4.81
C HIS A 95 -1.71 4.36 3.41
N ILE A 96 -2.57 4.16 2.41
CA ILE A 96 -2.38 4.66 1.05
C ILE A 96 -3.51 5.67 0.76
N PRO A 97 -3.22 6.85 0.17
CA PRO A 97 -4.28 7.75 -0.29
C PRO A 97 -5.24 7.04 -1.24
N ALA A 98 -6.55 7.20 -1.04
CA ALA A 98 -7.58 6.52 -1.86
C ALA A 98 -7.42 6.83 -3.37
N ALA A 99 -7.03 8.06 -3.71
CA ALA A 99 -6.75 8.47 -5.08
C ALA A 99 -5.57 7.71 -5.72
N ASP A 100 -4.55 7.36 -4.94
CA ASP A 100 -3.41 6.59 -5.43
C ASP A 100 -3.81 5.14 -5.73
N LEU A 101 -4.64 4.53 -4.87
CA LEU A 101 -5.19 3.20 -5.13
C LEU A 101 -6.11 3.19 -6.35
N ALA A 102 -6.94 4.22 -6.53
CA ALA A 102 -7.75 4.38 -7.73
C ALA A 102 -6.86 4.52 -8.99
N ALA A 103 -5.78 5.29 -8.91
CA ALA A 103 -4.82 5.45 -10.00
C ALA A 103 -4.05 4.15 -10.33
N ILE A 104 -3.73 3.33 -9.33
CA ILE A 104 -3.17 1.99 -9.53
C ILE A 104 -4.19 1.07 -10.19
N LYS A 105 -5.42 1.00 -9.66
CA LYS A 105 -6.49 0.16 -10.23
C LYS A 105 -6.80 0.54 -11.68
N GLY A 106 -6.80 1.84 -12.00
CA GLY A 106 -7.02 2.34 -13.36
C GLY A 106 -5.95 1.91 -14.39
N LYS A 107 -4.82 1.35 -13.96
CA LYS A 107 -3.78 0.79 -14.83
C LYS A 107 -3.90 -0.72 -15.02
N LEU A 108 -4.91 -1.36 -14.42
CA LEU A 108 -5.10 -2.80 -14.54
C LEU A 108 -5.74 -3.16 -15.88
N THR A 109 -5.37 -4.33 -16.41
CA THR A 109 -5.91 -4.88 -17.67
C THR A 109 -7.37 -5.32 -17.53
N ASN A 110 -7.80 -5.64 -16.31
CA ASN A 110 -9.19 -5.91 -15.97
C ASN A 110 -9.70 -4.86 -14.95
N PRO A 111 -10.50 -3.87 -15.39
CA PRO A 111 -11.04 -2.85 -14.49
C PRO A 111 -12.11 -3.40 -13.53
N ASP A 112 -12.75 -4.51 -13.89
CA ASP A 112 -13.84 -5.14 -13.15
C ASP A 112 -13.33 -6.22 -12.16
N VAL A 113 -12.01 -6.33 -11.99
CA VAL A 113 -11.41 -7.24 -11.01
C VAL A 113 -11.97 -6.97 -9.61
N PHE A 114 -12.26 -8.05 -8.87
CA PHE A 114 -12.69 -7.92 -7.48
C PHE A 114 -11.58 -7.21 -6.67
N TRP A 115 -11.95 -6.15 -5.96
CA TRP A 115 -11.01 -5.23 -5.32
C TRP A 115 -11.58 -4.79 -3.99
N VAL A 116 -10.97 -5.22 -2.89
CA VAL A 116 -11.45 -4.92 -1.54
C VAL A 116 -10.34 -4.32 -0.68
N HIS A 117 -10.65 -3.24 0.01
CA HIS A 117 -9.71 -2.48 0.83
C HIS A 117 -9.76 -2.89 2.29
N GLU A 118 -8.58 -3.08 2.89
CA GLU A 118 -8.47 -3.16 4.34
C GLU A 118 -8.36 -1.75 4.95
N VAL A 119 -9.48 -1.19 5.40
CA VAL A 119 -9.52 0.14 6.04
C VAL A 119 -10.23 0.02 7.38
N ILE A 120 -9.48 0.12 8.47
CA ILE A 120 -10.04 0.12 9.82
C ILE A 120 -10.53 1.53 10.15
N GLY A 121 -11.84 1.77 10.12
CA GLY A 121 -12.47 3.07 10.42
C GLY A 121 -12.59 3.38 11.91
N ALA A 122 -11.47 3.46 12.64
CA ALA A 122 -11.50 3.78 14.06
C ALA A 122 -12.12 5.16 14.35
N SER A 123 -12.87 5.24 15.45
CA SER A 123 -13.55 6.47 15.86
C SER A 123 -12.56 7.59 16.14
N GLY A 124 -12.82 8.78 15.59
CA GLY A 124 -11.97 9.96 15.77
C GLY A 124 -10.76 10.04 14.85
N GLU A 125 -10.54 9.04 13.99
CA GLU A 125 -9.47 9.08 12.99
C GLU A 125 -9.96 9.70 11.66
N PRO A 126 -9.10 10.43 10.93
CA PRO A 126 -9.53 11.22 9.78
C PRO A 126 -9.73 10.40 8.51
N ILE A 127 -9.29 9.13 8.47
CA ILE A 127 -9.36 8.26 7.29
C ILE A 127 -10.42 7.20 7.53
N GLN A 128 -11.45 7.19 6.70
CA GLN A 128 -12.64 6.36 6.87
C GLN A 128 -12.85 5.39 5.69
N PRO A 129 -13.48 4.21 5.92
CA PRO A 129 -13.71 3.20 4.88
C PRO A 129 -14.46 3.74 3.65
N SER A 130 -15.39 4.67 3.86
CA SER A 130 -16.22 5.28 2.82
C SER A 130 -15.41 6.00 1.74
N GLU A 131 -14.20 6.48 2.04
CA GLU A 131 -13.31 7.14 1.07
C GLU A 131 -12.84 6.20 -0.05
N TYR A 132 -12.84 4.89 0.21
CA TYR A 132 -12.28 3.88 -0.69
C TYR A 132 -13.33 3.20 -1.56
N LEU A 133 -14.63 3.46 -1.30
CA LEU A 133 -15.75 2.84 -2.03
C LEU A 133 -15.80 3.24 -3.51
N GLY A 134 -15.14 4.32 -3.90
CA GLY A 134 -15.07 4.75 -5.31
C GLY A 134 -14.20 3.86 -6.20
N SER A 135 -13.29 3.06 -5.63
CA SER A 135 -12.41 2.16 -6.40
C SER A 135 -12.64 0.67 -6.10
N GLY A 136 -13.47 0.32 -5.12
CA GLY A 136 -13.87 -1.05 -4.83
C GLY A 136 -14.49 -1.18 -3.45
N ASP A 137 -14.68 -2.40 -2.97
CA ASP A 137 -15.28 -2.65 -1.67
C ASP A 137 -14.32 -2.28 -0.53
N SER A 138 -14.84 -2.22 0.70
CA SER A 138 -14.03 -2.04 1.92
C SER A 138 -14.48 -3.03 2.98
N HIS A 139 -13.53 -3.59 3.73
CA HIS A 139 -13.84 -4.50 4.83
C HIS A 139 -14.64 -3.79 5.93
N GLU A 140 -15.75 -4.40 6.34
CA GLU A 140 -16.54 -3.95 7.48
C GLU A 140 -16.01 -4.56 8.78
N PHE A 141 -15.29 -3.76 9.56
CA PHE A 141 -14.65 -4.20 10.81
C PHE A 141 -15.57 -4.18 12.03
N PHE A 142 -16.74 -3.53 11.94
CA PHE A 142 -17.72 -3.41 13.02
C PHE A 142 -18.84 -4.45 12.95
N TYR A 143 -18.90 -5.27 11.90
CA TYR A 143 -19.91 -6.32 11.79
C TYR A 143 -19.83 -7.29 12.98
N ALA A 144 -20.96 -7.47 13.67
CA ALA A 144 -21.15 -8.37 14.82
C ALA A 144 -20.21 -8.13 16.02
N ARG A 145 -19.78 -6.89 16.26
CA ARG A 145 -19.10 -6.48 17.51
C ARG A 145 -20.07 -6.09 18.62
#